data_AF-A0A920BEX7-F1
#
_entry.id   AF-A0A920BEX7-F1
#
_cell.length_a   1.000
_cell.length_b   1.000
_cell.length_c   1.000
_cell.angle_alpha   90.00
_cell.angle_beta   90.00
_cell.angle_gamma   90.00
#
_symmetry.space_group_name_H-M   'P 1'
#
loop_
_entity.id
_entity.type
_entity.pdbx_description
1 polymer ?
#
loop_
_entity_poly.entity_id
_entity_poly.type
_entity_poly.pdbx_seq_one_letter_code
_entity_poly.pdbx_strand_id
1 'polypeptide(L)'
;MVGLIWLIQIVHYPLFKLVGKNEFQVYHNGHSVLITPLVGTVMIIELISSILLVVFPPKNVSLTIPIIGVILVFIIWASTAFLQIPQHNALANAYELKAHNLLVQTNWIRTIAWSMRDFITLHAPLVSNPTGNSSLKRFLDFPKLNFTKLQVPVSGRTIGHQDVLYPTKDGHNLE
;
A
#
# COMPACT_ATOMS: atom_id res chain seq x y z
N MET A 1 5.04 1.62 -0.88
CA MET A 1 4.22 1.38 0.34
C MET A 1 3.30 2.52 0.75
N VAL A 2 3.52 3.77 0.34
CA VAL A 2 2.77 4.95 0.82
C VAL A 2 1.24 4.77 0.75
N GLY A 3 0.67 4.48 -0.42
CA GLY A 3 -0.79 4.31 -0.53
C GLY A 3 -1.37 3.23 0.39
N LEU A 4 -0.68 2.09 0.50
CA LEU A 4 -1.09 0.99 1.37
C LEU A 4 -1.06 1.39 2.86
N ILE A 5 0.01 2.04 3.31
CA ILE A 5 0.11 2.40 4.74
C ILE A 5 -0.91 3.48 5.12
N TRP A 6 -1.19 4.45 4.24
CA TRP A 6 -2.23 5.45 4.47
C TRP A 6 -3.62 4.84 4.51
N LEU A 7 -3.93 3.89 3.62
CA LEU A 7 -5.18 3.12 3.66
C LEU A 7 -5.34 2.38 5.00
N ILE A 8 -4.25 1.79 5.50
CA ILE A 8 -4.29 1.10 6.80
C ILE A 8 -4.46 2.08 7.95
N GLN A 9 -3.73 3.19 7.95
CA GLN A 9 -3.74 4.18 9.02
C GLN A 9 -5.08 4.91 9.16
N ILE A 10 -5.66 5.35 8.04
CA ILE A 10 -6.84 6.22 8.02
C ILE A 10 -8.13 5.44 7.93
N VAL A 11 -8.13 4.29 7.27
CA VAL A 11 -9.35 3.52 7.02
C VAL A 11 -9.38 2.26 7.87
N HIS A 12 -8.46 1.31 7.67
CA HIS A 12 -8.61 -0.01 8.28
C HIS A 12 -8.50 0.02 9.81
N TYR A 13 -7.47 0.65 10.38
CA TYR A 13 -7.31 0.68 11.83
C TYR A 13 -8.49 1.39 12.52
N PRO A 14 -9.01 2.53 12.05
CA PRO A 14 -10.22 3.12 12.63
C PRO A 14 -11.46 2.24 12.50
N LEU A 15 -11.59 1.42 11.46
CA LEU A 15 -12.73 0.51 11.28
C LEU A 15 -12.73 -0.68 12.26
N PHE A 16 -11.57 -1.06 12.82
CA PHE A 16 -11.49 -2.17 13.79
C PHE A 16 -12.41 -1.96 15.00
N LYS A 17 -12.59 -0.70 15.44
CA LYS A 17 -13.46 -0.35 16.58
C LYS A 17 -14.96 -0.58 16.32
N LEU A 18 -15.36 -0.74 15.05
CA LEU A 18 -16.75 -0.94 14.63
C LEU A 18 -17.12 -2.43 14.58
N VAL A 19 -16.15 -3.34 14.69
CA VAL A 19 -16.39 -4.77 14.71
C VAL A 19 -16.85 -5.17 16.10
N GLY A 20 -17.92 -5.98 16.17
CA GLY A 20 -18.43 -6.50 17.44
C GLY A 20 -17.37 -7.31 18.19
N LYS A 21 -17.40 -7.27 19.53
CA LYS A 21 -16.39 -7.93 20.38
C LYS A 21 -16.30 -9.44 20.15
N ASN A 22 -17.44 -10.08 19.85
CA ASN A 22 -17.51 -11.52 19.64
C ASN A 22 -16.93 -11.93 18.28
N GLU A 23 -17.03 -11.05 17.29
CA GLU A 23 -16.63 -11.27 15.90
C GLU A 23 -15.19 -10.81 15.65
N PHE A 24 -14.66 -9.92 16.51
CA PHE A 24 -13.37 -9.26 16.30
C PHE A 24 -12.21 -10.25 16.16
N GLN A 25 -12.16 -11.30 16.98
CA GLN A 25 -11.07 -12.27 16.93
C GLN A 25 -10.99 -12.96 15.56
N VAL A 26 -12.14 -13.44 15.06
CA VAL A 26 -12.24 -14.10 13.74
C VAL A 26 -11.88 -13.12 12.63
N TYR A 27 -12.43 -11.91 12.69
CA TYR A 27 -12.14 -10.84 11.74
C TYR A 27 -10.65 -10.49 11.70
N HIS A 28 -10.03 -10.24 12.86
CA HIS A 28 -8.63 -9.78 12.96
C HIS A 28 -7.65 -10.86 12.52
N ASN A 29 -7.90 -12.13 12.86
CA ASN A 29 -7.07 -13.24 12.41
C ASN A 29 -7.19 -13.44 10.89
N GLY A 30 -8.41 -13.38 10.34
CA GLY A 30 -8.62 -13.40 8.89
C GLY A 30 -7.92 -12.23 8.18
N HIS A 31 -8.08 -11.01 8.70
CA HIS A 31 -7.38 -9.82 8.21
C HIS A 31 -5.87 -10.01 8.23
N SER A 32 -5.31 -10.46 9.35
CA SER A 32 -3.86 -10.64 9.54
C SER A 32 -3.28 -11.66 8.57
N VAL A 33 -3.94 -12.80 8.37
CA VAL A 33 -3.50 -13.83 7.41
C VAL A 33 -3.51 -13.31 5.98
N LEU A 34 -4.53 -12.53 5.60
CA LEU A 34 -4.67 -12.02 4.24
C LEU A 34 -3.72 -10.85 3.96
N ILE A 35 -3.53 -9.94 4.91
CA ILE A 35 -2.72 -8.73 4.69
C ILE A 35 -1.22 -8.97 4.84
N THR A 36 -0.80 -9.91 5.70
CA THR A 36 0.62 -10.18 5.96
C THR A 36 1.42 -10.53 4.71
N PRO A 37 1.01 -11.45 3.81
CA PRO A 37 1.77 -11.73 2.60
C PRO A 37 1.83 -10.51 1.68
N LEU A 38 0.74 -9.75 1.53
CA LEU A 38 0.71 -8.55 0.69
C LEU A 38 1.69 -7.49 1.20
N VAL A 39 1.62 -7.15 2.49
CA VAL A 39 2.52 -6.16 3.11
C VAL A 39 3.96 -6.67 3.11
N GLY A 40 4.18 -7.92 3.51
CA GLY A 40 5.49 -8.53 3.63
C GLY A 40 6.25 -8.55 2.30
N THR A 41 5.61 -8.97 1.21
CA THR A 41 6.22 -8.97 -0.13
C THR A 41 6.63 -7.57 -0.55
N VAL A 42 5.76 -6.57 -0.41
CA VAL A 42 6.09 -5.20 -0.83
C VAL A 42 7.19 -4.60 0.08
N MET A 43 7.20 -4.92 1.37
CA MET A 43 8.26 -4.49 2.29
C MET A 43 9.64 -5.08 1.94
N ILE A 44 9.68 -6.35 1.55
CA ILE A 44 10.92 -7.00 1.10
C ILE A 44 11.42 -6.38 -0.20
N ILE A 45 10.53 -6.16 -1.18
CA ILE A 45 10.88 -5.48 -2.42
C ILE A 45 11.45 -4.09 -2.13
N GLU A 46 10.85 -3.34 -1.21
CA GLU A 46 11.37 -2.02 -0.84
C GLU A 46 12.74 -2.09 -0.16
N LEU A 47 12.97 -3.05 0.75
CA LEU A 47 14.28 -3.25 1.38
C LEU A 47 15.36 -3.56 0.34
N ILE A 48 15.09 -4.52 -0.56
CA ILE A 48 16.00 -4.88 -1.65
C ILE A 48 16.25 -3.65 -2.54
N SER A 49 15.21 -2.92 -2.94
CA SER A 49 15.35 -1.72 -3.77
C SER A 49 16.20 -0.63 -3.10
N SER A 50 16.04 -0.42 -1.78
CA SER A 50 16.85 0.55 -1.03
C SER A 50 18.32 0.16 -1.02
N ILE A 51 18.62 -1.13 -0.81
CA ILE A 51 20.01 -1.63 -0.82
C ILE A 51 20.61 -1.48 -2.23
N LEU A 52 19.87 -1.86 -3.27
CA LEU A 52 20.33 -1.73 -4.66
C LEU A 52 20.64 -0.29 -5.04
N LEU A 53 19.89 0.70 -4.55
CA LEU A 53 20.17 2.12 -4.81
C LEU A 53 21.46 2.61 -4.13
N VAL A 54 21.90 1.98 -3.04
CA VAL A 54 23.20 2.28 -2.42
C VAL A 54 24.34 1.59 -3.17
N VAL A 55 24.16 0.33 -3.57
CA VAL A 55 25.18 -0.47 -4.29
C VAL A 55 25.37 0.01 -5.73
N PHE A 56 24.28 0.41 -6.39
CA PHE A 56 24.25 0.88 -7.77
C PHE A 56 23.63 2.29 -7.82
N PRO A 57 24.33 3.31 -7.30
CA PRO A 57 23.77 4.65 -7.23
C PRO A 57 23.52 5.22 -8.64
N PRO A 58 22.36 5.85 -8.89
CA PRO A 58 22.10 6.51 -10.16
C PRO A 58 23.13 7.59 -10.46
N LYS A 59 23.52 7.73 -11.74
CA LYS A 59 24.41 8.80 -12.18
C LYS A 59 23.80 10.15 -11.83
N ASN A 60 24.61 11.06 -11.29
CA ASN A 60 24.20 12.39 -10.83
C ASN A 60 23.21 12.38 -9.66
N VAL A 61 23.21 11.38 -8.78
CA VAL A 61 22.49 11.44 -7.50
C VAL A 61 23.48 11.29 -6.35
N SER A 62 23.41 12.17 -5.36
CA SER A 62 24.26 12.05 -4.16
C SER A 62 23.94 10.76 -3.40
N LEU A 63 24.98 10.05 -2.96
CA LEU A 63 24.84 8.83 -2.15
C LEU A 63 24.15 9.08 -0.80
N THR A 64 24.08 10.33 -0.35
CA THR A 64 23.33 10.71 0.87
C THR A 64 21.86 10.28 0.81
N ILE A 65 21.19 10.45 -0.35
CA ILE A 65 19.77 10.13 -0.49
C ILE A 65 19.47 8.63 -0.31
N PRO A 66 20.12 7.69 -1.03
CA PRO A 66 19.86 6.28 -0.83
C PRO A 66 20.30 5.78 0.56
N ILE A 67 21.33 6.36 1.19
CA ILE A 67 21.70 6.06 2.58
C ILE A 67 20.56 6.43 3.54
N ILE A 68 20.01 7.65 3.43
CA ILE A 68 18.84 8.07 4.22
C ILE A 68 17.66 7.12 3.96
N GLY A 69 17.44 6.73 2.71
CA GLY A 69 16.42 5.75 2.32
C GLY A 69 16.56 4.41 3.03
N VAL A 70 17.78 3.87 3.16
CA VAL A 70 18.06 2.64 3.92
C VAL A 70 17.78 2.83 5.41
N ILE A 71 18.22 3.94 6.00
CA ILE A 71 17.97 4.25 7.42
C ILE A 71 16.47 4.29 7.70
N LEU A 72 15.68 4.97 6.85
CA LEU A 72 14.23 5.03 6.98
C LEU A 72 13.59 3.64 6.89
N VAL A 73 14.03 2.79 5.95
CA VAL A 73 13.57 1.40 5.88
C VAL A 73 13.90 0.63 7.16
N PHE A 74 15.09 0.83 7.72
CA PHE A 74 15.48 0.17 8.97
C PHE A 74 14.59 0.60 10.14
N ILE A 75 14.26 1.90 10.24
CA ILE A 75 13.30 2.42 11.23
C ILE A 75 11.93 1.78 11.04
N ILE A 76 11.44 1.66 9.81
CA ILE A 76 10.16 1.02 9.48
C ILE A 76 10.14 -0.44 9.92
N TRP A 77 11.21 -1.19 9.63
CA TRP A 77 11.31 -2.61 10.01
C TRP A 77 11.40 -2.77 11.53
N ALA A 78 12.21 -1.96 12.20
CA ALA A 78 12.33 -1.97 13.65
C ALA A 78 10.98 -1.62 14.32
N SER A 79 10.30 -0.56 13.88
CA SER A 79 8.98 -0.22 14.43
C SER A 79 7.98 -1.36 14.20
N THR A 80 8.00 -1.97 13.00
CA THR A 80 7.10 -3.09 12.67
C THR A 80 7.31 -4.25 13.64
N ALA A 81 8.57 -4.66 13.84
CA ALA A 81 8.93 -5.78 14.69
C ALA A 81 8.62 -5.54 16.17
N PHE A 82 8.97 -4.36 16.70
CA PHE A 82 8.93 -4.09 18.14
C PHE A 82 7.66 -3.40 18.62
N LEU A 83 6.94 -2.71 17.74
CA LEU A 83 5.75 -1.94 18.11
C LEU A 83 4.48 -2.55 17.50
N GLN A 84 4.44 -2.79 16.19
CA GLN A 84 3.21 -3.24 15.52
C GLN A 84 2.92 -4.73 15.73
N ILE A 85 3.90 -5.62 15.55
CA ILE A 85 3.70 -7.07 15.72
C ILE A 85 3.17 -7.41 17.12
N PRO A 86 3.73 -6.88 18.23
CA PRO A 86 3.20 -7.17 19.56
C PRO A 86 1.75 -6.72 19.76
N GLN A 87 1.36 -5.56 19.22
CA GLN A 87 -0.03 -5.10 19.31
C GLN A 87 -0.97 -5.98 18.47
N HIS A 88 -0.56 -6.39 17.27
CA HIS A 88 -1.33 -7.33 16.45
C HIS A 88 -1.52 -8.68 17.15
N ASN A 89 -0.50 -9.17 17.85
CA ASN A 89 -0.58 -10.40 18.65
C ASN A 89 -1.52 -10.25 19.85
N ALA A 90 -1.52 -9.09 20.52
CA ALA A 90 -2.47 -8.80 21.59
C ALA A 90 -3.93 -8.80 21.07
N LEU A 91 -4.15 -8.20 19.90
CA LEU A 91 -5.46 -8.14 19.24
C LEU A 91 -5.92 -9.48 18.63
N ALA A 92 -5.02 -10.44 18.41
CA ALA A 92 -5.33 -11.75 17.83
C ALA A 92 -6.21 -12.64 18.73
N ASN A 93 -6.29 -12.33 20.03
CA ASN A 93 -7.12 -13.08 20.98
C ASN A 93 -8.48 -12.40 21.21
N ALA A 94 -8.48 -11.08 21.40
CA ALA A 94 -9.69 -10.30 21.65
C ALA A 94 -9.44 -8.82 21.34
N TYR A 95 -10.52 -8.06 21.15
CA TYR A 95 -10.41 -6.61 21.04
C TYR A 95 -9.94 -6.00 22.37
N GLU A 96 -8.78 -5.37 22.34
CA GLU A 96 -8.20 -4.67 23.49
C GLU A 96 -7.91 -3.22 23.09
N LEU A 97 -8.56 -2.27 23.79
CA LEU A 97 -8.55 -0.87 23.41
C LEU A 97 -7.17 -0.24 23.50
N LYS A 98 -6.37 -0.62 24.50
CA LYS A 98 -5.00 -0.08 24.67
C LYS A 98 -4.08 -0.56 23.55
N ALA A 99 -4.14 -1.84 23.18
CA ALA A 99 -3.38 -2.41 22.07
C ALA A 99 -3.79 -1.77 20.74
N HIS A 100 -5.09 -1.56 20.52
CA HIS A 100 -5.59 -0.85 19.33
C HIS A 100 -5.09 0.59 19.25
N ASN A 101 -5.17 1.35 20.34
CA ASN A 101 -4.68 2.73 20.38
C ASN A 101 -3.17 2.80 20.14
N LEU A 102 -2.39 1.92 20.78
CA LEU A 102 -0.95 1.83 20.56
C LEU A 102 -0.63 1.45 19.12
N LEU A 103 -1.38 0.52 18.52
CA LEU A 103 -1.21 0.14 17.12
C LEU A 103 -1.41 1.34 16.20
N VAL A 104 -2.50 2.10 16.38
CA VAL A 104 -2.81 3.29 15.55
C VAL A 104 -1.78 4.39 15.74
N GLN A 105 -1.37 4.67 16.98
CA GLN A 105 -0.41 5.73 17.30
C GLN A 105 0.98 5.39 16.77
N THR A 106 1.47 4.18 17.03
CA THR A 106 2.83 3.78 16.64
C THR A 106 2.95 3.55 15.13
N ASN A 107 1.85 3.26 14.42
CA ASN A 107 1.87 3.11 12.97
C ASN A 107 2.08 4.44 12.22
N TRP A 108 1.89 5.59 12.88
CA TRP A 108 2.30 6.88 12.32
C TRP A 108 3.80 6.96 12.04
N ILE A 109 4.64 6.26 12.82
CA ILE A 109 6.09 6.17 12.55
C ILE A 109 6.31 5.64 11.13
N ARG A 110 5.66 4.53 10.77
CA ARG A 110 5.74 3.91 9.44
C ARG A 110 5.14 4.81 8.37
N THR A 111 3.98 5.40 8.66
CA THR A 111 3.27 6.28 7.72
C THR A 111 4.12 7.48 7.32
N ILE A 112 4.74 8.14 8.31
CA ILE A 112 5.63 9.28 8.10
C ILE A 112 6.92 8.83 7.41
N ALA A 113 7.57 7.76 7.91
CA ALA A 113 8.84 7.29 7.35
C ALA A 113 8.71 6.85 5.88
N TRP A 114 7.63 6.16 5.51
CA TRP A 114 7.37 5.82 4.10
C TRP A 114 7.09 7.04 3.24
N SER A 115 6.31 7.99 3.75
CA SER A 115 6.00 9.22 3.02
C SER A 115 7.27 10.05 2.80
N MET A 116 8.12 10.18 3.82
CA MET A 116 9.42 10.85 3.71
C MET A 116 10.34 10.15 2.72
N ARG A 117 10.44 8.81 2.78
CA ARG A 117 11.28 8.02 1.86
C ARG A 117 10.87 8.22 0.41
N ASP A 118 9.57 8.14 0.13
CA ASP A 118 9.05 8.31 -1.23
C ASP A 118 9.28 9.73 -1.74
N PHE A 119 9.04 10.72 -0.88
CA PHE A 119 9.31 12.13 -1.17
C PHE A 119 10.79 12.36 -1.53
N ILE A 120 11.74 11.93 -0.69
CA ILE A 120 13.18 12.14 -0.99
C ILE A 120 13.63 11.38 -2.24
N THR A 121 13.09 10.18 -2.48
CA THR A 121 13.48 9.35 -3.62
C THR A 121 12.96 9.95 -4.93
N LEU A 122 11.73 10.46 -4.93
CA LEU A 122 11.11 11.11 -6.09
C LEU A 122 11.75 12.46 -6.43
N HIS A 123 12.13 13.24 -5.41
CA HIS A 123 12.74 14.56 -5.60
C HIS A 123 14.27 14.54 -5.79
N ALA A 124 14.93 13.42 -5.50
CA ALA A 124 16.38 13.28 -5.66
C ALA A 124 16.91 13.73 -7.03
N PRO A 125 16.28 13.37 -8.16
CA PRO A 125 16.77 13.76 -9.50
C PRO A 125 16.57 15.24 -9.83
N LEU A 126 15.73 15.95 -9.08
CA LEU A 126 15.47 17.39 -9.25
C LEU A 126 16.48 18.21 -8.46
N VAL A 127 16.84 17.76 -7.25
CA VAL A 127 17.80 18.45 -6.38
C VAL A 127 19.23 18.31 -6.89
N SER A 128 19.54 17.22 -7.59
CA SER A 128 20.88 16.96 -8.10
C SER A 128 21.20 17.58 -9.47
N ASN A 129 20.28 18.36 -10.05
CA ASN A 129 20.45 19.01 -11.35
C ASN A 129 20.27 20.55 -11.24
N PRO A 130 21.34 21.32 -10.94
CA PRO A 130 21.25 22.79 -10.90
C PRO A 130 21.05 23.44 -12.29
N THR A 131 21.17 22.68 -13.38
CA THR A 131 20.91 23.14 -14.75
C THR A 131 19.59 22.58 -15.26
N GLY A 132 18.51 23.30 -14.97
CA GLY A 132 17.16 22.96 -15.42
C GLY A 132 17.04 22.97 -16.94
N ASN A 133 17.08 21.80 -17.60
CA ASN A 133 16.37 21.56 -18.87
C ASN A 133 16.25 20.09 -19.32
N SER A 134 16.79 19.10 -18.59
CA SER A 134 16.90 17.73 -19.13
C SER A 134 16.03 16.68 -18.43
N SER A 135 15.79 16.81 -17.12
CA SER A 135 15.09 15.77 -16.34
C SER A 135 13.59 15.71 -16.64
N LEU A 136 12.91 16.87 -16.79
CA LEU A 136 11.48 16.91 -17.08
C LEU A 136 11.16 16.47 -18.52
N LYS A 137 12.02 16.83 -19.49
CA LYS A 137 11.90 16.36 -20.88
C LYS A 137 12.09 14.84 -20.96
N ARG A 138 13.13 14.27 -20.34
CA ARG A 138 13.35 12.81 -20.34
C ARG A 138 12.25 12.01 -19.63
N PHE A 139 11.64 12.56 -18.59
CA PHE A 139 10.49 11.95 -17.91
C PHE A 139 9.19 12.08 -18.73
N LEU A 140 9.06 13.10 -19.57
CA LEU A 140 7.95 13.22 -20.54
C LEU A 140 8.22 12.45 -21.84
N ASP A 141 9.48 12.10 -22.13
CA ASP A 141 9.93 11.27 -23.26
C ASP A 141 9.87 9.76 -22.97
N PHE A 142 9.18 9.33 -21.90
CA PHE A 142 8.81 7.92 -21.78
C PHE A 142 8.05 7.52 -23.05
N PRO A 143 8.43 6.41 -23.74
CA PRO A 143 7.70 5.99 -24.92
C PRO A 143 6.27 5.76 -24.50
N LYS A 144 5.36 6.60 -25.00
CA LYS A 144 3.93 6.39 -24.86
C LYS A 144 3.68 4.97 -25.35
N LEU A 145 3.30 4.07 -24.45
CA LEU A 145 2.81 2.76 -24.83
C LEU A 145 1.66 3.01 -25.80
N ASN A 146 1.90 2.71 -27.08
CA ASN A 146 0.90 2.86 -28.13
C ASN A 146 -0.09 1.71 -27.94
N PHE A 147 -1.11 1.93 -27.11
CA PHE A 147 -2.17 0.97 -26.82
C PHE A 147 -2.98 0.59 -28.07
N THR A 148 -2.77 1.28 -29.20
CA THR A 148 -3.33 0.95 -30.51
C THR A 148 -2.90 -0.43 -31.04
N LYS A 149 -1.83 -1.05 -30.49
CA LYS A 149 -1.41 -2.42 -30.86
C LYS A 149 -2.00 -3.54 -30.00
N LEU A 150 -2.88 -3.23 -29.04
CA LEU A 150 -3.62 -4.21 -28.23
C LEU A 150 -5.10 -4.26 -28.66
N GLN A 151 -5.36 -4.31 -29.96
CA GLN A 151 -6.63 -4.86 -30.43
C GLN A 151 -6.55 -6.39 -30.34
N VAL A 152 -7.05 -6.93 -29.23
CA VAL A 152 -7.39 -8.35 -29.15
C VAL A 152 -8.51 -8.57 -30.19
N PRO A 153 -8.39 -9.55 -31.10
CA PRO A 153 -9.46 -9.84 -32.05
C PRO A 153 -10.68 -10.32 -31.26
N VAL A 154 -11.69 -9.47 -31.15
CA VAL A 154 -13.02 -9.88 -30.67
C VAL A 154 -13.62 -10.71 -31.79
N SER A 155 -13.47 -12.03 -31.69
CA SER A 155 -14.23 -12.98 -32.50
C SER A 155 -15.71 -12.70 -32.28
N GLY A 156 -16.37 -12.14 -33.31
CA GLY A 156 -17.77 -11.78 -33.28
C GLY A 156 -18.63 -13.01 -33.08
N ARG A 157 -19.09 -13.22 -31.86
CA ARG A 157 -20.27 -14.05 -31.58
C ARG A 157 -21.33 -13.11 -31.00
N THR A 158 -22.24 -12.69 -31.87
CA THR A 158 -23.49 -12.03 -31.48
C THR A 158 -24.26 -12.99 -30.58
N ILE A 159 -24.25 -12.73 -29.27
CA ILE A 159 -25.22 -13.34 -28.35
C ILE A 159 -26.44 -12.44 -28.38
N GLY A 160 -27.54 -13.01 -28.88
CA GLY A 160 -28.83 -12.35 -28.99
C GLY A 160 -29.31 -11.82 -27.64
N HIS A 161 -29.89 -10.63 -27.71
CA HIS A 161 -30.56 -9.95 -26.63
C HIS A 161 -31.83 -10.74 -26.27
N GLN A 162 -31.79 -11.59 -25.24
CA GLN A 162 -32.99 -12.10 -24.58
C GLN A 162 -32.67 -12.54 -23.14
N ASP A 163 -33.43 -11.95 -22.22
CA ASP A 163 -33.81 -12.45 -20.90
C ASP A 163 -32.79 -12.42 -19.75
N VAL A 164 -32.64 -11.24 -19.14
CA VAL A 164 -32.36 -11.12 -17.69
C VAL A 164 -33.65 -10.68 -17.00
N LEU A 165 -34.47 -11.66 -16.62
CA LEU A 165 -35.60 -11.47 -15.73
C LEU A 165 -35.08 -11.09 -14.34
N TYR A 166 -35.33 -9.85 -13.91
CA TYR A 166 -35.27 -9.47 -12.49
C TYR A 166 -36.51 -10.04 -11.78
N PRO A 167 -36.40 -10.74 -10.65
CA PRO A 167 -37.57 -11.00 -9.83
C PRO A 167 -37.96 -9.69 -9.12
N THR A 168 -39.06 -9.10 -9.57
CA THR A 168 -39.80 -8.07 -8.83
C THR A 168 -40.30 -8.68 -7.52
N LYS A 169 -39.79 -8.17 -6.40
CA LYS A 169 -40.45 -8.30 -5.11
C LYS A 169 -41.65 -7.37 -5.12
N ASP A 170 -42.85 -7.91 -5.28
CA ASP A 170 -44.08 -7.21 -4.92
C ASP A 170 -44.95 -8.12 -4.06
N GLY A 171 -45.53 -7.49 -3.04
CA GLY A 171 -46.12 -8.12 -1.88
C GLY A 171 -47.43 -8.84 -2.17
N HIS A 172 -47.65 -9.91 -1.42
CA HIS A 172 -48.99 -10.37 -1.11
C HIS A 172 -49.17 -10.33 0.40
N ASN A 173 -49.89 -9.29 0.82
CA ASN A 173 -50.66 -9.26 2.04
C ASN A 173 -52.12 -9.54 1.65
N LEU A 174 -52.76 -10.41 2.45
CA LEU A 174 -54.21 -10.62 2.64
C LEU A 174 -54.96 -11.34 1.51
N GLU A 175 -55.41 -12.57 1.77
CA GLU A 175 -56.74 -12.88 2.36
C GLU A 175 -56.68 -14.21 3.15
#